data_AF-A0A1X7T413-F1
#
_entry.id   AF-A0A1X7T413-F1
#
_cell.length_a   1.000
_cell.length_b   1.000
_cell.length_c   1.000
_cell.angle_alpha   90.00
_cell.angle_beta   90.00
_cell.angle_gamma   90.00
#
_symmetry.space_group_name_H-M   'P 1'
#
loop_
_entity.id
_entity.type
_entity.pdbx_description
1 polymer ?
#
loop_
_entity_poly.entity_id
_entity_poly.type
_entity_poly.pdbx_seq_one_letter_code
_entity_poly.pdbx_strand_id
1 'polypeptide(L)'
;MRKASKILTFSVIYAAQCKVLSVAKLIEYLYQIHNKEIKITNHEFRSIDKFYEWKKGEESHSKSFYVKNSASRMQGLNRKSYYYCNRSGVVRQSKEKRQRAPKVQGSCKTNEYCTAHMTVIEDTITKMVKVTYCSHHSNHKPEVCHLRVPDKVKNA
;
A
#
# COMPACT_ATOMS: atom_id res chain seq x y z
N MET A 1 -12.47 37.73 33.90
CA MET A 1 -13.40 37.04 32.98
C MET A 1 -12.59 36.44 31.84
N ARG A 2 -12.80 35.15 31.54
CA ARG A 2 -11.85 34.25 30.87
C ARG A 2 -11.73 34.56 29.37
N LYS A 3 -10.51 34.81 28.90
CA LYS A 3 -10.18 34.78 27.46
C LYS A 3 -10.31 33.32 27.00
N ALA A 4 -11.36 33.02 26.25
CA ALA A 4 -11.52 31.74 25.58
C ALA A 4 -10.44 31.64 24.49
N SER A 5 -9.39 30.89 24.80
CA SER A 5 -8.37 30.47 23.86
C SER A 5 -9.05 29.71 22.73
N LYS A 6 -9.13 30.29 21.53
CA LYS A 6 -9.46 29.57 20.31
C LYS A 6 -8.29 28.65 20.00
N ILE A 7 -8.21 27.53 20.71
CA ILE A 7 -7.47 26.36 20.28
C ILE A 7 -8.28 25.82 19.10
N LEU A 8 -8.05 26.41 17.93
CA LEU A 8 -8.38 25.78 16.66
C LEU A 8 -7.55 24.51 16.65
N THR A 9 -8.18 23.41 17.04
CA THR A 9 -7.55 22.10 17.11
C THR A 9 -6.98 21.81 15.72
N PHE A 10 -5.66 21.67 15.66
CA PHE A 10 -4.87 21.32 14.48
C PHE A 10 -5.41 20.09 13.71
N SER A 11 -6.29 19.32 14.34
CA SER A 11 -7.00 18.15 13.82
C SER A 11 -8.03 18.42 12.71
N VAL A 12 -8.62 19.62 12.61
CA VAL A 12 -9.72 19.87 11.64
C VAL A 12 -9.22 20.32 10.27
N ILE A 13 -8.04 20.96 10.20
CA ILE A 13 -7.52 21.51 8.93
C ILE A 13 -6.89 20.42 8.05
N TYR A 14 -6.35 19.34 8.63
CA TYR A 14 -5.63 18.33 7.85
C TYR A 14 -6.50 17.22 7.25
N ALA A 15 -7.75 17.04 7.70
CA ALA A 15 -8.65 16.01 7.15
C ALA A 15 -9.12 16.36 5.72
N ALA A 16 -9.16 17.64 5.36
CA ALA A 16 -9.73 18.13 4.10
C ALA A 16 -8.71 18.26 2.93
N GLN A 17 -7.41 18.02 3.16
CA GLN A 17 -6.36 18.20 2.13
C GLN A 17 -5.47 16.96 1.90
N CYS A 18 -5.94 15.76 2.22
CA CYS A 18 -5.23 14.50 1.96
C CYS A 18 -5.23 14.08 0.48
N LYS A 19 -4.81 14.96 -0.44
CA LYS A 19 -4.62 14.59 -1.86
C LYS A 19 -3.22 14.05 -2.15
N VAL A 20 -2.19 14.34 -1.33
CA VAL A 20 -0.80 13.94 -1.62
C VAL A 20 0.03 13.71 -0.34
N LEU A 21 -0.24 12.65 0.41
CA LEU A 21 0.66 12.21 1.49
C LEU A 21 1.37 10.92 1.07
N SER A 22 2.69 10.87 1.25
CA SER A 22 3.44 9.62 1.11
C SER A 22 2.99 8.63 2.19
N VAL A 23 3.17 7.33 1.96
CA VAL A 23 2.77 6.30 2.94
C VAL A 23 3.46 6.50 4.29
N ALA A 24 4.71 6.97 4.30
CA ALA A 24 5.42 7.34 5.52
C ALA A 24 4.69 8.45 6.31
N LYS A 25 4.30 9.55 5.62
CA LYS A 25 3.53 10.64 6.24
C LYS A 25 2.15 10.19 6.73
N LEU A 26 1.51 9.24 6.03
CA LEU A 26 0.26 8.66 6.47
C LEU A 26 0.43 7.86 7.77
N ILE A 27 1.52 7.10 7.91
CA ILE A 27 1.82 6.35 9.13
C ILE A 27 2.06 7.30 10.30
N GLU A 28 2.87 8.35 10.10
CA GLU A 28 3.11 9.39 11.10
C GLU A 28 1.81 10.07 11.54
N TYR A 29 0.94 10.44 10.60
CA TYR A 29 -0.36 11.03 10.88
C TYR A 29 -1.26 10.13 11.73
N LEU A 30 -1.33 8.83 11.40
CA LEU A 30 -2.14 7.86 12.13
C LEU A 30 -1.63 7.63 13.56
N TYR A 31 -0.32 7.69 13.75
CA TYR A 31 0.27 7.65 15.09
C TYR A 31 -0.10 8.91 15.90
N GLN A 32 0.06 10.10 15.32
CA GLN A 32 -0.16 11.36 16.04
C GLN A 32 -1.64 11.62 16.38
N ILE A 33 -2.57 11.32 15.47
CA ILE A 33 -3.99 11.68 15.63
C ILE A 33 -4.80 10.55 16.25
N HIS A 34 -4.52 9.30 15.86
CA HIS A 34 -5.31 8.15 16.25
C HIS A 34 -4.61 7.26 17.28
N ASN A 35 -3.41 7.66 17.73
CA ASN A 35 -2.55 6.88 18.63
C ASN A 35 -2.39 5.42 18.19
N LYS A 36 -2.37 5.19 16.88
CA LYS A 36 -2.38 3.86 16.29
C LYS A 36 -0.94 3.47 15.96
N GLU A 37 -0.39 2.56 16.77
CA GLU A 37 0.95 2.04 16.54
C GLU A 37 0.97 1.08 15.34
N ILE A 38 1.60 1.51 14.24
CA ILE A 38 1.77 0.70 13.04
C ILE A 38 3.14 0.04 13.08
N LYS A 39 3.15 -1.28 13.24
CA LYS A 39 4.38 -2.06 13.27
C LYS A 39 4.99 -2.19 11.87
N ILE A 40 6.23 -1.75 11.74
CA ILE A 40 7.06 -1.94 10.55
C ILE A 40 8.08 -3.03 10.86
N THR A 41 8.18 -4.04 10.00
CA THR A 41 9.10 -5.17 10.16
C THR A 41 10.15 -5.15 9.06
N ASN A 42 11.37 -5.58 9.36
CA ASN A 42 12.43 -5.72 8.38
C ASN A 42 12.73 -7.21 8.17
N HIS A 43 12.85 -7.61 6.91
CA HIS A 43 13.15 -8.97 6.50
C HIS A 43 14.33 -8.96 5.54
N GLU A 44 15.15 -10.01 5.59
CA GLU A 44 16.26 -10.22 4.68
C GLU A 44 16.12 -11.57 3.99
N PHE A 45 16.34 -11.58 2.68
CA PHE A 45 16.28 -12.77 1.85
C PHE A 45 17.56 -12.94 1.05
N ARG A 46 17.95 -14.19 0.82
CA ARG A 46 19.15 -14.53 0.04
C ARG A 46 18.98 -14.32 -1.47
N SER A 47 17.74 -14.25 -1.94
CA SER A 47 17.41 -14.03 -3.35
C SER A 47 16.05 -13.35 -3.51
N ILE A 48 15.85 -12.76 -4.69
CA ILE A 48 14.56 -12.17 -5.07
C ILE A 48 13.44 -13.21 -5.17
N ASP A 49 13.76 -14.45 -5.54
CA ASP A 49 12.78 -15.54 -5.64
C ASP A 49 12.23 -15.92 -4.27
N LYS A 50 13.11 -15.97 -3.25
CA LYS A 50 12.69 -16.20 -1.86
C LYS A 50 11.80 -15.08 -1.33
N PHE A 51 12.10 -13.84 -1.72
CA PHE A 51 11.20 -12.72 -1.45
C PHE A 51 9.82 -12.92 -2.12
N TYR A 52 9.76 -13.37 -3.38
CA TYR A 52 8.48 -13.60 -4.06
C TYR A 52 7.67 -14.75 -3.46
N GLU A 53 8.32 -15.83 -3.03
CA GLU A 53 7.68 -16.92 -2.28
C GLU A 53 7.05 -16.41 -0.98
N TRP A 54 7.82 -15.68 -0.17
CA TRP A 54 7.33 -15.08 1.06
C TRP A 54 6.18 -14.09 0.82
N LYS A 55 6.35 -13.18 -0.14
CA LYS A 55 5.32 -12.19 -0.53
C LYS A 55 4.02 -12.87 -0.91
N LYS A 56 4.06 -13.99 -1.64
CA LYS A 56 2.87 -14.75 -2.03
C LYS A 56 2.13 -15.32 -0.80
N GLY A 57 2.88 -15.76 0.21
CA GLY A 57 2.31 -16.16 1.51
C GLY A 57 1.59 -15.02 2.20
N GLU A 58 2.23 -13.85 2.31
CA GLU A 58 1.63 -12.66 2.92
C GLU A 58 0.39 -12.15 2.16
N GLU A 59 0.42 -12.21 0.83
CA GLU A 59 -0.74 -11.83 -0.01
C GLU A 59 -1.93 -12.77 0.21
N SER A 60 -1.66 -14.06 0.38
CA SER A 60 -2.71 -15.05 0.69
C SER A 60 -3.28 -14.83 2.09
N HIS A 61 -2.44 -14.50 3.07
CA HIS A 61 -2.87 -14.27 4.45
C HIS A 61 -3.67 -12.96 4.61
N SER A 62 -3.13 -11.86 4.09
CA SER A 62 -3.75 -10.53 4.15
C SER A 62 -4.97 -10.36 3.23
N LYS A 63 -5.19 -11.32 2.32
CA LYS A 63 -6.25 -11.25 1.29
C LYS A 63 -6.13 -9.98 0.45
N SER A 64 -4.89 -9.54 0.22
CA SER A 64 -4.54 -8.33 -0.51
C SER A 64 -3.30 -8.57 -1.36
N PHE A 65 -3.07 -7.76 -2.39
CA PHE A 65 -1.90 -7.91 -3.24
C PHE A 65 -0.98 -6.69 -3.12
N TYR A 66 0.32 -6.89 -3.15
CA TYR A 66 1.32 -5.84 -3.16
C TYR A 66 1.83 -5.65 -4.59
N VAL A 67 1.44 -4.54 -5.21
CA VAL A 67 1.71 -4.21 -6.62
C VAL A 67 2.68 -3.04 -6.75
N LYS A 68 3.53 -3.09 -7.80
CA LYS A 68 4.40 -1.97 -8.16
C LYS A 68 3.58 -0.90 -8.89
N ASN A 69 3.64 0.34 -8.41
CA ASN A 69 3.04 1.48 -9.11
C ASN A 69 4.03 2.19 -10.04
N SER A 70 5.32 1.85 -9.97
CA SER A 70 6.39 2.47 -10.74
C SER A 70 7.51 1.46 -11.01
N ALA A 71 8.33 1.76 -12.01
CA ALA A 71 9.53 0.99 -12.28
C ALA A 71 10.50 1.04 -11.09
N SER A 72 11.30 -0.02 -10.94
CA SER A 72 12.37 -0.07 -9.96
C SER A 72 13.42 1.00 -10.28
N ARG A 73 13.95 1.67 -9.25
CA ARG A 73 14.98 2.69 -9.38
C ARG A 73 16.34 2.11 -8.99
N MET A 74 17.36 2.40 -9.78
CA MET A 74 18.74 2.11 -9.42
C MET A 74 19.29 3.19 -8.49
N GLN A 75 19.96 2.79 -7.43
CA GLN A 75 20.66 3.65 -6.48
C GLN A 75 22.05 3.04 -6.24
N GLY A 76 23.03 3.42 -7.07
CA GLY A 76 24.33 2.76 -7.10
C GLY A 76 24.18 1.28 -7.46
N LEU A 77 24.66 0.40 -6.57
CA LEU A 77 24.57 -1.06 -6.69
C LEU A 77 23.24 -1.63 -6.20
N ASN A 78 22.33 -0.80 -5.72
CA ASN A 78 21.06 -1.26 -5.16
C ASN A 78 19.90 -0.96 -6.11
N ARG A 79 19.04 -1.95 -6.32
CA ARG A 79 17.77 -1.81 -7.03
C ARG A 79 16.64 -1.66 -6.01
N LYS A 80 16.04 -0.48 -5.96
CA LYS A 80 14.93 -0.16 -5.06
C LYS A 80 13.58 -0.27 -5.75
N SER A 81 12.66 -1.01 -5.15
CA SER A 81 11.30 -1.21 -5.64
C SER A 81 10.29 -0.92 -4.53
N TYR A 82 9.19 -0.24 -4.88
CA TYR A 82 8.09 0.03 -3.97
C TYR A 82 6.86 -0.77 -4.38
N TYR A 83 6.30 -1.50 -3.41
CA TYR A 83 5.06 -2.22 -3.57
C TYR A 83 4.01 -1.68 -2.62
N TYR A 84 2.80 -1.51 -3.12
CA TYR A 84 1.67 -0.98 -2.36
C TYR A 84 0.49 -1.92 -2.44
N CYS A 85 -0.39 -1.89 -1.44
CA CYS A 85 -1.66 -2.59 -1.51
C CYS A 85 -2.39 -2.26 -2.83
N ASN A 86 -2.89 -3.29 -3.52
CA ASN A 86 -3.61 -3.18 -4.78
C ASN A 86 -4.91 -2.40 -4.64
N ARG A 87 -5.49 -2.35 -3.45
CA ARG A 87 -6.68 -1.56 -3.11
C ARG A 87 -6.37 -0.08 -2.84
N SER A 88 -5.11 0.25 -2.56
CA SER A 88 -4.67 1.62 -2.26
C SER A 88 -4.76 2.53 -3.49
N GLY A 89 -5.23 3.76 -3.25
CA GLY A 89 -5.27 4.85 -4.22
C GLY A 89 -6.62 5.03 -4.90
N VAL A 90 -6.66 6.01 -5.80
CA VAL A 90 -7.89 6.46 -6.46
C VAL A 90 -8.08 5.77 -7.80
N VAL A 91 -9.33 5.47 -8.15
CA VAL A 91 -9.70 5.01 -9.48
C VAL A 91 -9.28 6.05 -10.52
N ARG A 92 -8.44 5.65 -11.48
CA ARG A 92 -8.12 6.50 -12.63
C ARG A 92 -9.36 6.67 -13.48
N GLN A 93 -9.96 7.85 -13.41
CA GLN A 93 -11.00 8.27 -14.32
C GLN A 93 -10.38 8.46 -15.70
N SER A 94 -10.94 7.81 -16.72
CA SER A 94 -10.58 8.13 -18.10
C SER A 94 -11.20 9.48 -18.44
N LYS A 95 -10.43 10.35 -19.09
CA LYS A 95 -10.94 11.64 -19.60
C LYS A 95 -11.87 11.43 -20.80
N GLU A 96 -11.80 10.28 -21.44
CA GLU A 96 -12.57 9.92 -22.63
C GLU A 96 -13.73 9.00 -22.27
N LYS A 97 -14.83 9.07 -23.04
CA LYS A 97 -15.93 8.12 -22.92
C LYS A 97 -15.42 6.73 -23.30
N ARG A 98 -15.28 5.86 -22.32
CA ARG A 98 -14.98 4.44 -22.57
C ARG A 98 -16.13 3.81 -23.35
N GLN A 99 -15.82 3.14 -24.46
CA GLN A 99 -16.81 2.39 -25.25
C GLN A 99 -17.37 1.17 -24.48
N ARG A 100 -16.60 0.62 -23.55
CA ARG A 100 -17.02 -0.51 -22.72
C ARG A 100 -17.65 -0.02 -21.41
N ALA A 101 -18.76 -0.64 -21.03
CA ALA A 101 -19.37 -0.44 -19.73
C ALA A 101 -18.38 -0.79 -18.60
N PRO A 102 -18.47 -0.10 -17.43
CA PRO A 102 -17.73 -0.50 -16.25
C PRO A 102 -18.03 -1.96 -15.87
N LYS A 103 -17.05 -2.63 -15.26
CA LYS A 103 -17.29 -3.96 -14.69
C LYS A 103 -18.38 -3.86 -13.63
N VAL A 104 -19.30 -4.83 -13.59
CA VAL A 104 -20.35 -4.93 -12.55
C VAL A 104 -19.74 -4.95 -11.14
N GLN A 105 -18.60 -5.62 -11.00
CA GLN A 105 -17.82 -5.69 -9.77
C GLN A 105 -17.17 -4.35 -9.36
N GLY A 106 -17.17 -3.34 -10.23
CA GLY A 106 -16.50 -2.06 -9.99
C GLY A 106 -14.97 -2.17 -9.98
N SER A 107 -14.35 -1.18 -9.34
CA SER A 107 -12.89 -1.11 -9.17
C SER A 107 -12.47 -1.79 -7.87
N CYS A 108 -11.28 -2.41 -7.85
CA CYS A 108 -10.68 -2.93 -6.62
C CYS A 108 -10.11 -1.83 -5.70
N LYS A 109 -10.03 -0.58 -6.19
CA LYS A 109 -9.53 0.59 -5.47
C LYS A 109 -10.58 1.13 -4.51
N THR A 110 -10.17 1.42 -3.28
CA THR A 110 -11.06 1.96 -2.23
C THR A 110 -11.17 3.49 -2.28
N ASN A 111 -10.48 4.15 -3.22
CA ASN A 111 -10.34 5.61 -3.29
C ASN A 111 -9.64 6.24 -2.08
N GLU A 112 -8.98 5.42 -1.27
CA GLU A 112 -8.26 5.84 -0.07
C GLU A 112 -6.84 5.29 -0.10
N TYR A 113 -5.92 5.96 0.59
CA TYR A 113 -4.56 5.48 0.74
C TYR A 113 -4.49 4.45 1.87
N CYS A 114 -3.93 3.29 1.55
CA CYS A 114 -3.63 2.24 2.51
C CYS A 114 -2.18 2.37 3.02
N THR A 115 -1.98 2.09 4.31
CA THR A 115 -0.66 2.04 4.95
C THR A 115 0.16 0.79 4.61
N ALA A 116 -0.50 -0.25 4.10
CA ALA A 116 0.17 -1.51 3.78
C ALA A 116 1.06 -1.36 2.54
N HIS A 117 2.36 -1.58 2.74
CA HIS A 117 3.38 -1.39 1.71
C HIS A 117 4.63 -2.24 2.00
N MET A 118 5.41 -2.49 0.96
CA MET A 118 6.74 -3.09 1.04
C MET A 118 7.74 -2.21 0.28
N THR A 119 8.84 -1.87 0.93
CA THR A 119 10.01 -1.29 0.28
C THR A 119 11.06 -2.36 0.16
N VAL A 120 11.44 -2.69 -1.07
CA VAL A 120 12.37 -3.78 -1.38
C VAL A 120 13.65 -3.19 -1.96
N ILE A 121 14.78 -3.56 -1.41
CA ILE A 121 16.11 -3.15 -1.85
C ILE A 121 16.87 -4.43 -2.18
N GLU A 122 17.16 -4.64 -3.45
CA GLU A 122 17.96 -5.76 -3.95
C GLU A 122 19.38 -5.27 -4.26
N ASP A 123 20.40 -5.92 -3.69
CA ASP A 123 21.79 -5.70 -4.04
C ASP A 123 22.11 -6.43 -5.35
N THR A 124 22.60 -5.70 -6.37
CA THR A 124 22.86 -6.30 -7.69
C THR A 124 24.06 -7.24 -7.72
N ILE A 125 25.00 -7.11 -6.77
CA ILE A 125 26.20 -7.93 -6.65
C ILE A 125 25.89 -9.17 -5.81
N THR A 126 25.47 -8.99 -4.57
CA THR A 126 25.26 -10.10 -3.62
C THR A 126 23.94 -10.83 -3.83
N LYS A 127 23.01 -10.25 -4.61
CA LYS A 127 21.62 -10.72 -4.80
C LYS A 127 20.80 -10.79 -3.52
N MET A 128 21.32 -10.28 -2.41
CA MET A 128 20.57 -10.16 -1.16
C MET A 128 19.46 -9.13 -1.29
N VAL A 129 18.33 -9.41 -0.65
CA VAL A 129 17.14 -8.57 -0.70
C VAL A 129 16.74 -8.17 0.70
N LYS A 130 16.71 -6.86 0.95
CA LYS A 130 16.24 -6.25 2.19
C LYS A 130 14.84 -5.71 1.97
N VAL A 131 13.92 -6.01 2.88
CA VAL A 131 12.51 -5.65 2.77
C VAL A 131 12.05 -4.96 4.04
N THR A 132 11.60 -3.72 3.90
CA THR A 132 10.84 -3.03 4.95
C THR A 132 9.36 -3.21 4.67
N TYR A 133 8.65 -3.86 5.59
CA TYR A 133 7.28 -4.31 5.41
C TYR A 133 6.32 -3.74 6.45
N CYS A 134 5.20 -3.21 5.98
CA CYS A 134 4.04 -2.86 6.78
C CYS A 134 2.84 -3.71 6.34
N SER A 135 2.37 -4.60 7.22
CA SER A 135 1.19 -5.45 7.01
C SER A 135 -0.13 -4.74 7.34
N HIS A 136 -0.05 -3.59 7.99
CA HIS A 136 -1.24 -2.94 8.51
C HIS A 136 -2.05 -2.28 7.40
N HIS A 137 -3.29 -2.74 7.21
CA HIS A 137 -4.25 -2.13 6.31
C HIS A 137 -5.13 -1.12 7.04
N SER A 138 -4.72 0.15 7.01
CA SER A 138 -5.61 1.25 7.39
C SER A 138 -6.61 1.52 6.29
N ASN A 139 -7.82 1.88 6.69
CA ASN A 139 -8.86 2.46 5.83
C ASN A 139 -9.57 1.47 4.88
N HIS A 140 -9.30 0.15 4.96
CA HIS A 140 -10.16 -0.82 4.29
C HIS A 140 -10.13 -2.21 4.92
N LYS A 141 -11.20 -2.98 4.73
CA LYS A 141 -11.27 -4.39 5.13
C LYS A 141 -10.85 -5.31 3.98
N PRO A 142 -10.55 -6.59 4.23
CA PRO A 142 -10.43 -7.58 3.17
C PRO A 142 -11.79 -7.83 2.51
N GLU A 143 -11.85 -7.82 1.19
CA GLU A 143 -13.08 -8.09 0.42
C GLU A 143 -12.89 -9.29 -0.51
N VAL A 144 -13.74 -10.30 -0.34
CA VAL A 144 -13.63 -11.58 -1.06
C VAL A 144 -13.86 -11.40 -2.56
N CYS A 145 -14.75 -10.48 -2.95
CA CYS A 145 -15.06 -10.25 -4.36
C CYS A 145 -13.82 -9.87 -5.18
N HIS A 146 -12.84 -9.16 -4.60
CA HIS A 146 -11.63 -8.70 -5.29
C HIS A 146 -10.43 -9.67 -5.17
N LEU A 147 -10.64 -10.89 -4.66
CA LEU A 147 -9.63 -11.92 -4.66
C LEU A 147 -9.44 -12.50 -6.06
N ARG A 148 -8.18 -12.81 -6.41
CA ARG A 148 -7.89 -13.54 -7.65
C ARG A 148 -8.31 -14.99 -7.45
N VAL A 149 -9.07 -15.53 -8.40
CA VAL A 149 -9.30 -16.97 -8.47
C VAL A 149 -7.95 -17.66 -8.67
N PRO A 150 -7.60 -18.67 -7.85
CA PRO A 150 -6.36 -19.43 -8.03
C PRO A 150 -6.31 -20.08 -9.41
N ASP A 151 -5.13 -20.11 -10.04
CA ASP A 151 -4.99 -20.65 -11.40
C ASP A 151 -5.31 -22.16 -11.48
N LYS A 152 -5.21 -22.87 -10.34
CA LYS A 152 -5.66 -24.26 -10.22
C LYS A 152 -7.17 -24.45 -10.47
N VAL A 153 -7.97 -23.43 -10.16
CA VAL A 153 -9.44 -23.46 -10.29
C VAL A 153 -9.87 -22.90 -11.64
N LYS A 154 -9.09 -22.01 -12.27
CA LYS A 154 -9.41 -21.45 -13.58
C LYS A 154 -9.25 -22.42 -14.74
N ASN A 155 -8.35 -23.40 -14.59
CA ASN A 155 -8.01 -24.38 -15.62
C ASN A 155 -8.59 -25.78 -15.33
N ALA A 156 -9.54 -25.86 -14.39
CA ALA A 156 -10.34 -27.05 -14.12
C ALA A 156 -11.68 -26.91 -14.84
#